data_AF-A0A1T5EG46-F1
#
_entry.id   AF-A0A1T5EG46-F1
#
_cell.length_a   1.000
_cell.length_b   1.000
_cell.length_c   1.000
_cell.angle_alpha   90.00
_cell.angle_beta   90.00
_cell.angle_gamma   90.00
#
_symmetry.space_group_name_H-M   'P 1'
#
loop_
_entity.id
_entity.type
_entity.pdbx_description
1 polymer ?
#
loop_
_entity_poly.entity_id
_entity_poly.type
_entity_poly.pdbx_seq_one_letter_code
_entity_poly.pdbx_strand_id
1 'polypeptide(L)'
;MGGYGTYIAALDHPEKIAAIVPLCGGVNDSDTSRICVLKDIPILTYHGTADKDISIQETERIAKALKRCRGNIIFNRLKDEGHGIQYLYETNPEIYQWLLKQQKSR
;
A
#
# COMPACT_ATOMS: atom_id res chain seq x y z
N MET A 1 11.55 1.21 4.19
CA MET A 1 11.83 -0.21 3.84
C MET A 1 10.60 -1.11 3.90
N GLY A 2 9.91 -1.26 5.05
CA GLY A 2 8.80 -2.21 5.20
C GLY A 2 7.68 -2.08 4.17
N GLY A 3 7.25 -0.85 3.85
CA GLY A 3 6.20 -0.60 2.85
C GLY A 3 6.55 -1.10 1.44
N TYR A 4 7.82 -1.02 1.02
CA TYR A 4 8.26 -1.64 -0.24
C TYR A 4 8.18 -3.16 -0.18
N GLY A 5 8.71 -3.75 0.90
CA GLY A 5 8.66 -5.20 1.10
C GLY A 5 7.24 -5.76 1.07
N THR A 6 6.27 -5.04 1.64
CA THR A 6 4.85 -5.41 1.59
C THR A 6 4.31 -5.46 0.15
N TYR A 7 4.62 -4.47 -0.69
CA TYR A 7 4.21 -4.49 -2.09
C TYR A 7 4.88 -5.62 -2.87
N ILE A 8 6.20 -5.80 -2.70
CA ILE A 8 6.94 -6.85 -3.40
C ILE A 8 6.45 -8.25 -2.99
N ALA A 9 6.24 -8.50 -1.70
CA ALA A 9 5.70 -9.78 -1.23
C ALA A 9 4.32 -10.09 -1.84
N ALA A 10 3.45 -9.07 -1.99
CA ALA A 10 2.16 -9.23 -2.63
C ALA A 10 2.26 -9.40 -4.16
N LEU A 11 3.27 -8.81 -4.80
CA LEU A 11 3.53 -8.98 -6.24
C LEU A 11 4.07 -10.38 -6.56
N ASP A 12 4.93 -10.92 -5.69
CA ASP A 12 5.59 -12.22 -5.90
C ASP A 12 4.71 -13.39 -5.43
N HIS A 13 3.82 -13.16 -4.46
CA HIS A 13 2.90 -14.18 -3.94
C HIS A 13 1.43 -13.69 -3.91
N PRO A 14 0.89 -13.21 -5.05
CA PRO A 14 -0.45 -12.65 -5.11
C PRO A 14 -1.53 -13.68 -4.78
N GLU A 15 -1.22 -14.98 -4.80
CA GLU A 15 -2.07 -16.11 -4.44
C GLU A 15 -2.14 -16.36 -2.92
N LYS A 16 -1.22 -15.82 -2.12
CA LYS A 16 -1.19 -16.04 -0.66
C LYS A 16 -1.76 -14.89 0.15
N ILE A 17 -1.76 -13.68 -0.42
CA ILE A 17 -2.10 -12.46 0.31
C ILE A 17 -3.56 -12.09 0.12
N ALA A 18 -4.29 -11.89 1.23
CA ALA A 18 -5.70 -11.48 1.21
C ALA A 18 -5.87 -9.96 1.10
N ALA A 19 -4.95 -9.19 1.70
CA ALA A 19 -4.90 -7.73 1.64
C ALA A 19 -3.53 -7.23 2.17
N ILE A 20 -3.20 -5.97 1.89
CA ILE A 20 -1.96 -5.35 2.40
C ILE A 20 -2.19 -3.94 2.98
N VAL A 21 -1.36 -3.60 3.97
CA VAL A 21 -1.28 -2.24 4.55
C VAL A 21 0.15 -1.71 4.53
N PRO A 22 0.65 -1.23 3.37
CA PRO A 22 1.95 -0.58 3.29
C PRO A 22 1.86 0.88 3.77
N LEU A 23 2.78 1.28 4.64
CA LEU A 23 3.02 2.68 5.02
C LEU A 23 4.28 3.19 4.32
N CYS A 24 4.25 4.42 3.81
CA CYS A 24 5.36 5.07 3.09
C CYS A 24 6.03 4.14 2.06
N GLY A 25 5.21 3.42 1.28
CA GLY A 25 5.64 2.33 0.40
C GLY A 25 5.81 2.74 -1.05
N GLY A 26 6.46 1.85 -1.80
CA GLY A 26 6.69 1.97 -3.23
C GLY A 26 7.05 0.63 -3.84
N VAL A 27 7.41 0.62 -5.12
CA VAL A 27 7.96 -0.54 -5.83
C VAL A 27 9.16 -0.08 -6.64
N ASN A 28 10.10 -0.97 -6.96
CA ASN A 28 11.20 -0.59 -7.85
C ASN A 28 10.67 -0.29 -9.26
N ASP A 29 11.45 0.45 -10.06
CA ASP A 29 11.07 0.77 -11.43
C ASP A 29 10.81 -0.49 -12.27
N SER A 30 11.62 -1.54 -12.07
CA SER A 30 11.47 -2.86 -12.68
C SER A 30 10.12 -3.54 -12.40
N ASP A 31 9.47 -3.18 -11.29
CA ASP A 31 8.20 -3.77 -10.86
C ASP A 31 6.98 -2.95 -11.29
N THR A 32 7.18 -1.76 -11.87
CA THR A 32 6.08 -0.89 -12.33
C THR A 32 5.17 -1.58 -13.34
N SER A 33 5.73 -2.42 -14.22
CA SER A 33 5.00 -3.12 -15.28
C SER A 33 4.08 -4.21 -14.75
N ARG A 34 4.33 -4.73 -13.54
CA ARG A 34 3.57 -5.83 -12.93
C ARG A 34 2.57 -5.38 -11.86
N ILE A 35 2.41 -4.08 -11.62
CA ILE A 35 1.48 -3.56 -10.58
C ILE A 35 0.05 -4.12 -10.73
N CYS A 36 -0.41 -4.39 -11.95
CA CYS A 36 -1.75 -4.92 -12.21
C CYS A 36 -1.97 -6.34 -11.67
N VAL A 37 -0.91 -7.05 -11.25
CA VAL A 37 -1.01 -8.29 -10.47
C VAL A 37 -1.77 -8.07 -9.15
N LEU A 38 -1.65 -6.88 -8.55
CA LEU A 38 -2.32 -6.55 -7.29
C LEU A 38 -3.78 -6.10 -7.47
N LYS A 39 -4.35 -6.13 -8.69
CA LYS A 39 -5.68 -5.55 -8.95
C LYS A 39 -6.78 -6.16 -8.06
N ASP A 40 -6.66 -7.45 -7.74
CA ASP A 40 -7.65 -8.20 -6.97
C ASP A 40 -7.31 -8.27 -5.47
N ILE A 41 -6.20 -7.64 -5.04
CA ILE A 41 -5.80 -7.56 -3.64
C ILE A 41 -6.23 -6.20 -3.10
N PRO A 42 -7.13 -6.13 -2.09
CA PRO A 42 -7.42 -4.90 -1.39
C PRO A 42 -6.16 -4.29 -0.75
N ILE A 43 -5.96 -2.99 -0.98
CA ILE A 43 -4.82 -2.24 -0.45
C ILE A 43 -5.34 -1.05 0.36
N LEU A 44 -4.91 -0.93 1.61
CA LEU A 44 -5.11 0.27 2.42
C LEU A 44 -3.74 0.87 2.72
N THR A 45 -3.44 2.04 2.19
CA THR A 45 -2.10 2.64 2.33
C THR A 45 -2.17 4.06 2.88
N TYR A 46 -1.13 4.44 3.60
CA TYR A 46 -0.95 5.77 4.15
C TYR A 46 0.44 6.31 3.79
N HIS A 47 0.52 7.61 3.55
CA HIS A 47 1.79 8.28 3.29
C HIS A 47 1.71 9.73 3.79
N GLY A 48 2.75 10.20 4.49
CA GLY A 48 2.92 11.60 4.84
C GLY A 48 3.16 12.48 3.62
N THR A 49 2.48 13.62 3.52
CA THR A 49 2.70 14.53 2.37
C THR A 49 4.01 15.31 2.47
N ALA A 50 4.63 15.34 3.65
CA ALA A 50 5.91 15.99 3.92
C ALA A 50 7.04 14.96 4.17
N ASP A 51 6.86 13.71 3.76
CA ASP A 51 7.90 12.68 3.81
C ASP A 51 9.08 13.09 2.91
N LYS A 52 10.25 13.25 3.54
CA LYS A 52 11.52 13.64 2.88
C LYS A 52 12.44 12.45 2.65
N ASP A 53 12.15 11.31 3.25
CA ASP A 53 12.95 10.10 3.14
C ASP A 53 12.48 9.27 1.95
N ILE A 54 11.15 9.15 1.79
CA ILE A 54 10.49 8.53 0.65
C ILE A 54 9.46 9.51 0.11
N SER A 55 9.61 9.90 -1.16
CA SER A 55 8.63 10.79 -1.79
C SER A 55 7.25 10.12 -1.86
N ILE A 56 6.20 10.85 -1.48
CA ILE A 56 4.80 10.42 -1.64
C ILE A 56 4.45 10.00 -3.07
N GLN A 57 5.20 10.50 -4.06
CA GLN A 57 5.08 10.13 -5.47
C GLN A 57 5.23 8.62 -5.69
N GLU A 58 5.98 7.91 -4.85
CA GLU A 58 6.14 6.46 -4.92
C GLU A 58 4.82 5.72 -4.70
N THR A 59 4.04 6.12 -3.69
CA THR A 59 2.70 5.56 -3.47
C THR A 59 1.70 6.08 -4.50
N GLU A 60 1.81 7.34 -4.93
CA GLU A 60 0.93 7.90 -5.98
C GLU A 60 1.07 7.18 -7.32
N ARG A 61 2.29 6.81 -7.70
CA ARG A 61 2.56 6.05 -8.92
C ARG A 61 1.85 4.69 -8.88
N ILE A 62 1.88 4.00 -7.74
CA ILE A 62 1.17 2.73 -7.54
C ILE A 62 -0.33 2.93 -7.62
N ALA A 63 -0.89 3.91 -6.89
CA ALA A 63 -2.32 4.18 -6.90
C ALA A 63 -2.83 4.52 -8.31
N LYS A 64 -2.07 5.33 -9.06
CA LYS A 64 -2.38 5.67 -10.45
C LYS A 64 -2.31 4.44 -11.36
N ALA A 65 -1.35 3.54 -11.16
CA ALA A 65 -1.21 2.31 -11.92
C ALA A 65 -2.35 1.32 -11.65
N LEU A 66 -2.70 1.10 -10.39
CA LEU A 66 -3.81 0.23 -10.00
C LEU A 66 -5.15 0.74 -10.52
N LYS A 67 -5.38 2.06 -10.50
CA LYS A 67 -6.61 2.65 -11.05
C LYS A 67 -6.80 2.29 -12.53
N ARG A 68 -5.72 2.24 -13.34
CA ARG A 68 -5.80 1.84 -14.76
C ARG A 68 -6.22 0.39 -14.95
N CYS A 69 -5.88 -0.47 -14.00
CA CYS A 69 -6.22 -1.89 -14.00
C CYS A 69 -7.46 -2.21 -13.15
N ARG A 70 -8.22 -1.19 -12.74
CA ARG A 70 -9.43 -1.30 -11.89
C ARG A 70 -9.16 -1.99 -10.54
N GLY A 71 -7.96 -1.78 -10.00
CA GLY A 71 -7.56 -2.33 -8.70
C GLY A 71 -8.19 -1.61 -7.51
N ASN A 72 -8.22 -2.30 -6.37
CA ASN A 72 -8.81 -1.80 -5.12
C ASN A 72 -7.73 -1.20 -4.19
N ILE A 73 -7.62 0.13 -4.20
CA ILE A 73 -6.68 0.85 -3.32
C ILE A 73 -7.37 2.03 -2.62
N ILE A 74 -7.27 2.06 -1.30
CA ILE A 74 -7.60 3.19 -0.43
C ILE A 74 -6.28 3.86 -0.07
N PHE A 75 -6.07 5.09 -0.53
CA PHE A 75 -4.85 5.85 -0.27
C PHE A 75 -5.14 7.09 0.56
N ASN A 76 -4.78 7.01 1.84
CA ASN A 76 -4.85 8.10 2.79
C ASN A 76 -3.57 8.95 2.76
N ARG A 77 -3.71 10.23 2.44
CA ARG A 77 -2.60 11.19 2.47
C ARG A 77 -2.65 11.93 3.80
N LEU A 78 -1.61 11.80 4.59
CA LEU A 78 -1.51 12.44 5.89
C LEU A 78 -0.86 13.80 5.70
N LYS A 79 -1.69 14.85 5.74
CA LYS A 79 -1.25 16.22 5.48
C LYS A 79 -0.19 16.63 6.52
N ASP A 80 0.89 17.22 6.02
CA ASP A 80 2.03 17.76 6.79
C ASP A 80 2.82 16.72 7.62
N GLU A 81 2.43 15.46 7.60
CA GLU A 81 3.17 14.36 8.25
C GLU A 81 4.42 13.96 7.44
N GLY A 82 5.47 13.60 8.18
CA GLY A 82 6.74 13.11 7.62
C GLY A 82 6.79 11.60 7.43
N HIS A 83 8.00 11.02 7.48
CA HIS A 83 8.20 9.57 7.28
C HIS A 83 7.67 8.71 8.45
N GLY A 84 7.73 9.24 9.67
CA GLY A 84 7.49 8.49 10.92
C GLY A 84 6.02 8.27 11.26
N ILE A 85 5.26 7.62 10.38
CA ILE A 85 3.80 7.42 10.52
C ILE A 85 3.41 6.05 11.11
N GLN A 86 4.37 5.26 11.57
CA GLN A 86 4.12 3.93 12.14
C GLN A 86 3.24 3.96 13.40
N TYR A 87 3.15 5.11 14.08
CA TYR A 87 2.25 5.32 15.22
C TYR A 87 0.78 5.04 14.86
N LEU A 88 0.42 5.07 13.57
CA LEU A 88 -0.92 4.69 13.10
C LEU A 88 -1.31 3.26 13.50
N TYR A 89 -0.34 2.34 13.61
CA TYR A 89 -0.64 0.99 14.09
C TYR A 89 -1.14 0.97 15.53
N GLU A 90 -0.69 1.92 16.37
CA GLU A 90 -1.12 1.98 17.76
C GLU A 90 -2.38 2.85 17.93
N THR A 91 -2.52 3.88 17.10
CA THR A 91 -3.53 4.94 17.26
C THR A 91 -4.74 4.80 16.35
N ASN A 92 -4.66 3.99 15.29
CA ASN A 92 -5.73 3.80 14.32
C ASN A 92 -6.22 2.33 14.28
N PRO A 93 -7.12 1.93 15.20
CA PRO A 93 -7.64 0.57 15.25
C PRO A 93 -8.42 0.16 13.98
N GLU A 94 -8.87 1.12 13.16
CA GLU A 94 -9.57 0.83 11.91
C GLU A 94 -8.69 0.08 10.91
N ILE A 95 -7.37 0.22 10.98
CA ILE A 95 -6.43 -0.55 10.15
C ILE A 95 -6.65 -2.05 10.37
N TYR A 96 -6.69 -2.48 11.63
CA TYR A 96 -6.90 -3.90 11.96
C TYR A 96 -8.32 -4.34 11.68
N GLN A 97 -9.32 -3.52 11.99
CA GLN A 97 -10.71 -3.84 11.69
C GLN A 97 -10.95 -3.98 10.18
N TRP A 98 -10.28 -3.17 9.36
CA TRP A 98 -10.32 -3.27 7.91
C TRP A 98 -9.62 -4.54 7.43
N LEU A 99 -8.42 -4.84 7.95
CA LEU A 99 -7.68 -6.06 7.61
C LEU A 99 -8.47 -7.34 7.92
N LEU A 100 -9.10 -7.43 9.09
CA LEU A 100 -9.87 -8.60 9.52
C LEU A 100 -11.13 -8.85 8.68
N LYS A 101 -11.61 -7.85 7.93
CA LYS A 101 -12.72 -8.00 6.97
C LYS A 101 -12.28 -8.58 5.63
N GLN A 102 -10.98 -8.57 5.33
CA GLN A 102 -10.47 -9.05 4.06
C GLN A 102 -10.30 -10.56 4.12
N GLN A 103 -10.84 -11.26 3.13
CA GLN A 103 -10.68 -12.69 3.00
C GLN A 103 -10.26 -13.02 1.58
N LYS A 104 -9.33 -13.97 1.46
CA LYS A 104 -9.06 -14.58 0.18
C LYS A 104 -10.14 -15.61 -0.12
N SER A 105 -10.89 -15.39 -1.19
CA SER A 105 -11.80 -16.41 -1.70
C SER A 105 -10.97 -17.65 -2.06
N ARG A 106 -11.39 -18.82 -1.56
CA ARG A 106 -10.77 -20.11 -1.91
C ARG A 106 -11.00 -20.45 -3.37
#